data_AF-A0A7Y7M5E1-F1
#
_entry.id   AF-A0A7Y7M5E1-F1
#
_cell.length_a   1.000
_cell.length_b   1.000
_cell.length_c   1.000
_cell.angle_alpha   90.00
_cell.angle_beta   90.00
_cell.angle_gamma   90.00
#
_symmetry.space_group_name_H-M   'P 1'
#
loop_
_entity.id
_entity.type
_entity.pdbx_description
1 polymer ?
#
loop_
_entity_poly.entity_id
_entity_poly.type
_entity_poly.pdbx_seq_one_letter_code
_entity_poly.pdbx_strand_id
1 'polypeptide(L)' 'DGDALATDMRGARQAGIDGCWVLGGIHQEMIGNDLALARAEAAAAGLSPVATVPSFRWEAGNGA' A
#
# COMPACT_ATOMS: atom_id res chain seq x y z
N ASP A 1 5.93 2.85 -4.63
CA ASP A 1 5.24 2.56 -3.36
C ASP A 1 4.45 3.80 -2.97
N GLY A 2 3.46 3.65 -2.10
CA GLY A 2 2.59 4.76 -1.70
C GLY A 2 1.64 4.31 -0.59
N ASP A 3 1.28 5.24 0.29
CA ASP A 3 0.41 5.01 1.44
C ASP A 3 -1.04 5.44 1.15
N ALA A 4 -1.20 6.47 0.32
CA ALA A 4 -2.48 7.02 -0.05
C ALA A 4 -3.11 6.28 -1.23
N LEU A 5 -4.19 5.55 -0.94
CA LEU A 5 -4.97 4.81 -1.93
C LEU A 5 -5.48 5.70 -3.08
N ALA A 6 -5.81 6.96 -2.77
CA ALA A 6 -6.45 7.89 -3.70
C ALA A 6 -5.46 8.58 -4.67
N THR A 7 -4.19 8.70 -4.33
CA THR A 7 -3.19 9.38 -5.17
C THR A 7 -2.24 8.39 -5.82
N ASP A 8 -1.55 7.58 -5.01
CA ASP A 8 -0.39 6.82 -5.49
C ASP A 8 -0.85 5.61 -6.30
N MET A 9 -1.83 4.87 -5.77
CA MET A 9 -2.36 3.69 -6.44
C MET A 9 -3.21 4.05 -7.67
N ARG A 10 -3.94 5.16 -7.63
CA ARG A 10 -4.68 5.65 -8.82
C ARG A 10 -3.74 6.12 -9.91
N GLY A 11 -2.68 6.85 -9.56
CA GLY A 11 -1.66 7.30 -10.50
C GLY A 11 -0.94 6.11 -11.16
N ALA A 12 -0.51 5.12 -10.38
CA ALA A 12 0.12 3.91 -10.90
C ALA A 12 -0.77 3.16 -11.89
N ARG A 13 -2.07 2.98 -11.54
CA ARG A 13 -3.05 2.36 -12.45
C ARG A 13 -3.21 3.13 -13.75
N GLN A 14 -3.32 4.46 -13.71
CA GLN A 14 -3.46 5.29 -14.91
C GLN A 14 -2.22 5.22 -15.81
N ALA A 15 -1.04 5.04 -15.21
CA ALA A 15 0.22 4.86 -15.94
C ALA A 15 0.44 3.43 -16.45
N GLY A 16 -0.44 2.47 -16.13
CA GLY A 16 -0.25 1.05 -16.47
C GLY A 16 0.87 0.37 -15.70
N ILE A 17 1.22 0.89 -14.52
CA ILE A 17 2.28 0.38 -13.65
C ILE A 17 1.66 -0.48 -12.55
N ASP A 18 2.28 -1.63 -12.28
CA ASP A 18 1.91 -2.49 -11.17
C ASP A 18 2.18 -1.79 -9.83
N GLY A 19 1.13 -1.67 -9.00
CA GLY A 19 1.19 -0.99 -7.71
C GLY A 19 1.46 -1.93 -6.54
N CYS A 20 2.40 -1.55 -5.67
CA CYS A 20 2.53 -2.09 -4.32
C CYS A 20 2.00 -1.07 -3.31
N TRP A 21 0.96 -1.45 -2.58
CA TRP A 21 0.35 -0.60 -1.57
C TRP A 21 0.99 -0.83 -0.20
N VAL A 22 1.54 0.23 0.39
CA VAL A 22 2.11 0.20 1.74
C VAL A 22 1.05 0.73 2.71
N LEU A 23 0.57 -0.09 3.65
CA LEU A 23 -0.49 0.26 4.58
C LEU A 23 -0.03 1.23 5.69
N GLY A 24 0.95 2.10 5.44
CA GLY A 24 1.47 3.04 6.44
C GLY A 24 0.48 4.17 6.79
N GLY A 25 0.75 4.89 7.89
CA GLY A 25 -0.03 6.07 8.30
C GLY A 25 -1.44 5.74 8.80
N ILE A 26 -2.42 6.60 8.51
CA ILE A 26 -3.82 6.49 8.98
C ILE A 26 -4.49 5.18 8.53
N HIS A 27 -4.08 4.64 7.38
CA HIS A 27 -4.59 3.36 6.89
C HIS A 27 -4.09 2.18 7.73
N GLN A 28 -2.90 2.26 8.33
CA GLN A 28 -2.43 1.26 9.29
C GLN A 28 -3.28 1.25 10.57
N GLU A 29 -3.74 2.42 11.01
CA GLU A 29 -4.55 2.57 12.21
C GLU A 29 -5.97 2.03 12.01
N MET A 30 -6.52 2.14 10.80
CA MET A 30 -7.87 1.64 10.46
C MET A 30 -7.89 0.17 10.04
N ILE A 31 -6.88 -0.29 9.29
CA ILE A 31 -6.85 -1.63 8.68
C ILE A 31 -5.98 -2.60 9.50
N GLY A 32 -4.99 -2.09 10.23
CA GLY A 32 -4.02 -2.92 10.93
C GLY A 32 -3.26 -3.84 9.97
N ASN A 33 -3.03 -5.08 10.38
CA ASN A 33 -2.35 -6.10 9.58
C ASN A 33 -3.34 -7.05 8.87
N ASP A 34 -4.58 -6.59 8.65
CA ASP A 34 -5.65 -7.38 8.02
C ASP A 34 -5.59 -7.25 6.49
N LEU A 35 -4.97 -8.25 5.87
CA LEU A 35 -4.83 -8.33 4.42
C LEU A 35 -6.18 -8.51 3.70
N ALA A 36 -7.17 -9.13 4.33
CA ALA A 36 -8.49 -9.32 3.72
C ALA A 36 -9.24 -7.99 3.65
N LEU A 37 -9.20 -7.21 4.73
CA LEU A 37 -9.76 -5.87 4.77
C LEU A 37 -9.05 -4.94 3.78
N ALA A 38 -7.72 -4.97 3.71
CA ALA A 38 -6.96 -4.19 2.73
C ALA A 38 -7.39 -4.50 1.28
N ARG A 39 -7.58 -5.78 0.95
CA ARG A 39 -8.06 -6.19 -0.38
C ARG A 39 -9.47 -5.66 -0.67
N ALA A 40 -10.36 -5.71 0.31
CA ALA A 40 -11.72 -5.20 0.17
C ALA A 40 -11.75 -3.69 -0.08
N GLU A 41 -10.97 -2.91 0.67
CA GLU A 41 -10.84 -1.46 0.50
C GLU A 41 -10.25 -1.08 -0.86
N ALA A 42 -9.19 -1.77 -1.29
CA ALA A 42 -8.61 -1.56 -2.61
C ALA A 42 -9.63 -1.85 -3.73
N ALA A 43 -10.36 -2.97 -3.62
CA ALA A 43 -11.39 -3.34 -4.58
C ALA A 43 -12.55 -2.33 -4.61
N ALA A 44 -13.01 -1.85 -3.45
CA ALA A 44 -14.05 -0.82 -3.35
C ALA A 44 -13.64 0.49 -4.04
N ALA A 45 -12.33 0.79 -4.07
CA ALA A 45 -11.77 1.93 -4.79
C ALA A 45 -11.47 1.68 -6.27
N GLY A 46 -11.80 0.48 -6.80
CA GLY A 46 -11.52 0.09 -8.19
C GLY A 46 -10.04 -0.16 -8.48
N LEU A 47 -9.26 -0.47 -7.44
CA LEU A 47 -7.82 -0.71 -7.49
C LEU A 47 -7.53 -2.19 -7.26
N SER A 48 -6.42 -2.67 -7.82
CA SER A 48 -5.98 -4.07 -7.69
C SER A 48 -4.45 -4.12 -7.54
N PRO A 49 -3.90 -3.75 -6.38
CA PRO A 49 -2.45 -3.81 -6.14
C PRO A 49 -1.93 -5.24 -6.31
N VAL A 50 -0.73 -5.40 -6.87
CA VAL A 50 -0.09 -6.72 -7.01
C VAL A 50 0.50 -7.21 -5.69
N ALA A 51 0.78 -6.29 -4.77
CA ALA A 51 1.26 -6.57 -3.43
C ALA A 51 0.74 -5.54 -2.43
N THR A 52 0.55 -5.99 -1.18
CA THR A 52 0.19 -5.14 -0.04
C THR A 52 1.12 -5.47 1.12
N VAL A 53 1.77 -4.46 1.69
CA VAL A 53 2.71 -4.63 2.82
C VAL A 53 2.36 -3.67 3.96
N PRO A 54 2.53 -4.06 5.23
CA PRO A 54 2.18 -3.20 6.37
C PRO A 54 3.10 -1.98 6.51
N SER A 55 4.38 -2.13 6.17
CA SER A 55 5.32 -1.01 6.14
C SER A 55 6.46 -1.31 5.16
N PHE A 56 7.02 -0.26 4.59
CA PHE A 56 8.26 -0.31 3.82
C PHE A 56 9.36 0.32 4.65
N ARG A 57 10.40 -0.44 5.00
CA ARG A 57 11.49 0.02 5.86
C ARG A 57 12.83 -0.29 5.22
N TRP A 58 13.75 0.64 5.38
CA TRP A 58 15.16 0.38 5.14
C TRP A 58 15.76 -0.13 6.44
N GLU A 59 16.38 -1.31 6.40
CA GLU A 59 17.30 -1.71 7.45
C GLU A 59 18.41 -0.66 7.51
N ALA A 60 18.55 0.04 8.63
CA ALA A 60 19.77 0.79 8.87
C ALA A 60 20.87 -0.28 8.95
N GLY A 61 21.69 -0.40 7.90
CA GLY A 61 22.87 -1.24 7.97
C GLY A 61 23.63 -0.83 9.22
N ASN A 62 23.88 -1.77 10.13
CA ASN A 62 24.79 -1.57 11.25
C ASN A 62 26.16 -1.21 10.66
N GLY A 63 26.37 0.08 10.44
CA GLY A 63 27.65 0.64 10.05
C GLY A 63 28.51 0.75 11.29
N ALA A 64 29.38 -0.25 11.46
CA ALA A 64 30.53 -0.33 12.35
C ALA A 64 30.26 -0.26 13.87
#